data_AF-A0A2G2BDP9-F1
#
_entry.id   AF-A0A2G2BDP9-F1
#
_cell.length_a   1.000
_cell.length_b   1.000
_cell.length_c   1.000
_cell.angle_alpha   90.00
_cell.angle_beta   90.00
_cell.angle_gamma   90.00
#
_symmetry.space_group_name_H-M   'P 1'
#
loop_
_entity.id
_entity.type
_entity.pdbx_description
1 polymer ?
#
loop_
_entity_poly.entity_id
_entity_poly.type
_entity_poly.pdbx_seq_one_letter_code
_entity_poly.pdbx_strand_id
1 'polypeptide(L)'
;MAIPEFTLRQLLEAGVHFGHQTQRWNPRMGEYIYGARNGIHILDLTQTVPMLDAALTVIRDTVAKGGSILFVGTKRQAQKPIADAAEKSAQYYMNHRWLGGTLTNWQTVSKSIKRLKELDEKLGAGAEGMTKKERLGMERQQTKLQASLGGIREMGGRPDLIFVIDVNKEDLAIAEAKKLGIPVIAVVDSNCPPDDVDYIIPGNDDASRAITFYCDLVARAALDGMTAQLGAAGVDLGELEDAPVEEAVVEEAVAETVEEKPAAEEAPKEEAKAKPKAKAKPAKADDAKAKTKPKAEAAKAEETKAEDAKAEETPAKA
;
A
#
# COMPACT_ATOMS: atom_id res chain seq x y z
N MET A 1 21.89 6.97 -18.57
CA MET A 1 21.24 5.71 -18.18
C MET A 1 19.78 5.77 -18.62
N ALA A 2 19.18 4.59 -18.82
CA ALA A 2 17.95 4.39 -19.59
C ALA A 2 16.77 4.04 -18.69
N ILE A 3 15.55 4.31 -19.19
CA ILE A 3 14.27 3.87 -18.64
C ILE A 3 14.38 2.38 -18.25
N PRO A 4 13.86 1.96 -17.08
CA PRO A 4 14.04 0.59 -16.61
C PRO A 4 13.46 -0.40 -17.61
N GLU A 5 14.31 -1.28 -18.13
CA GLU A 5 13.89 -2.30 -19.08
C GLU A 5 13.09 -3.40 -18.40
N PHE A 6 12.05 -3.85 -19.07
CA PHE A 6 11.26 -5.02 -18.68
C PHE A 6 10.88 -5.84 -19.91
N THR A 7 10.64 -7.13 -19.70
CA THR A 7 10.25 -8.05 -20.76
C THR A 7 8.82 -8.54 -20.59
N LEU A 8 8.17 -8.93 -21.70
CA LEU A 8 6.84 -9.54 -21.66
C LEU A 8 6.82 -10.80 -20.77
N ARG A 9 7.93 -11.54 -20.73
CA ARG A 9 8.10 -12.69 -19.84
C ARG A 9 8.02 -12.31 -18.37
N GLN A 10 8.67 -11.22 -17.96
CA GLN A 10 8.61 -10.74 -16.57
C GLN A 10 7.20 -10.30 -16.18
N LEU A 11 6.47 -9.62 -17.08
CA LEU A 11 5.05 -9.27 -16.85
C LEU A 11 4.18 -10.52 -16.67
N LEU A 12 4.44 -11.56 -17.48
CA LEU A 12 3.74 -12.84 -17.38
C LEU A 12 4.04 -13.54 -16.05
N GLU A 13 5.31 -13.61 -15.65
CA GLU A 13 5.77 -14.22 -14.39
C GLU A 13 5.24 -13.47 -13.15
N ALA A 14 5.17 -12.14 -13.22
CA ALA A 14 4.61 -11.29 -12.17
C ALA A 14 3.08 -11.43 -12.04
N GLY A 15 2.40 -11.92 -13.08
CA GLY A 15 0.95 -12.14 -13.08
C GLY A 15 0.13 -10.91 -13.50
N VAL A 16 0.73 -9.98 -14.26
CA VAL A 16 0.09 -8.74 -14.78
C VAL A 16 -1.10 -9.04 -15.69
N HIS A 17 -1.05 -10.14 -16.43
CA HIS A 17 -2.03 -10.53 -17.43
C HIS A 17 -3.37 -11.01 -16.86
N PHE A 18 -3.45 -11.29 -15.56
CA PHE A 18 -4.70 -11.73 -14.94
C PHE A 18 -5.58 -10.53 -14.61
N GLY A 19 -6.82 -10.52 -15.09
CA GLY A 19 -7.84 -9.58 -14.64
C GLY A 19 -8.81 -10.22 -13.65
N HIS A 20 -9.98 -9.59 -13.54
CA HIS A 20 -11.10 -10.05 -12.72
C HIS A 20 -11.98 -11.10 -13.42
N GLN A 21 -12.98 -11.61 -12.68
CA GLN A 21 -13.98 -12.54 -13.19
C GLN A 21 -14.81 -11.93 -14.33
N THR A 22 -15.23 -12.76 -15.29
CA THR A 22 -15.99 -12.31 -16.47
C THR A 22 -17.32 -11.62 -16.17
N GLN A 23 -17.88 -11.83 -14.98
CA GLN A 23 -19.12 -11.17 -14.55
C GLN A 23 -18.91 -9.74 -14.04
N ARG A 24 -17.67 -9.38 -13.67
CA ARG A 24 -17.35 -8.11 -13.01
C ARG A 24 -16.58 -7.15 -13.91
N TRP A 25 -16.61 -7.36 -15.22
CA TRP A 25 -15.85 -6.55 -16.16
C TRP A 25 -16.57 -5.25 -16.54
N ASN A 26 -15.79 -4.25 -16.91
CA ASN A 26 -16.27 -3.00 -17.47
C ASN A 26 -16.21 -3.09 -19.01
N PRO A 27 -17.33 -2.87 -19.74
CA PRO A 27 -17.35 -2.92 -21.20
C PRO A 27 -16.30 -2.03 -21.89
N ARG A 28 -15.92 -0.92 -21.26
CA ARG A 28 -14.93 0.03 -21.80
C ARG A 28 -13.51 -0.55 -21.81
N MET A 29 -13.23 -1.56 -20.98
CA MET A 29 -11.95 -2.28 -20.98
C MET A 29 -11.86 -3.34 -22.08
N GLY A 30 -12.90 -3.51 -22.91
CA GLY A 30 -12.95 -4.56 -23.94
C GLY A 30 -11.78 -4.54 -24.92
N GLU A 31 -11.24 -3.36 -25.25
CA GLU A 31 -10.10 -3.23 -26.16
C GLU A 31 -8.77 -3.75 -25.57
N TYR A 32 -8.65 -3.73 -24.24
CA TYR A 32 -7.45 -4.19 -23.52
C TYR A 32 -7.53 -5.66 -23.07
N ILE A 33 -8.68 -6.31 -23.28
CA ILE A 33 -8.90 -7.70 -22.89
C ILE A 33 -8.60 -8.60 -24.10
N TYR A 34 -7.58 -9.44 -23.98
CA TYR A 34 -7.23 -10.43 -25.00
C TYR A 34 -8.27 -11.56 -25.09
N GLY A 35 -8.84 -11.97 -23.95
CA GLY A 35 -9.84 -13.02 -23.90
C GLY A 35 -10.21 -13.43 -22.47
N ALA A 36 -10.78 -14.61 -22.30
CA ALA A 36 -11.08 -15.16 -20.98
C ALA A 36 -10.71 -16.65 -20.90
N ARG A 37 -10.17 -17.08 -19.75
CA ARG A 37 -9.83 -18.47 -19.47
C ARG A 37 -10.29 -18.83 -18.08
N ASN A 38 -11.00 -19.96 -17.94
CA ASN A 38 -11.54 -20.42 -16.65
C ASN A 38 -12.38 -19.36 -15.91
N GLY A 39 -13.10 -18.51 -16.65
CA GLY A 39 -13.93 -17.45 -16.07
C GLY A 39 -13.18 -16.21 -15.59
N ILE A 40 -11.88 -16.08 -15.88
CA ILE A 40 -11.04 -14.92 -15.58
C ILE A 40 -10.64 -14.23 -16.89
N HIS A 41 -10.72 -12.89 -16.94
CA HIS A 41 -10.23 -12.12 -18.08
C HIS A 41 -8.70 -12.14 -18.16
N ILE A 42 -8.19 -12.22 -19.38
CA ILE A 42 -6.76 -12.10 -19.67
C ILE A 42 -6.56 -10.77 -20.36
N LEU A 43 -5.71 -9.92 -19.77
CA LEU A 43 -5.33 -8.63 -20.32
C LEU A 43 -4.25 -8.80 -21.39
N ASP A 44 -4.32 -7.97 -22.42
CA ASP A 44 -3.40 -8.00 -23.55
C ASP A 44 -2.07 -7.32 -23.22
N LEU A 45 -1.07 -8.14 -22.87
CA LEU A 45 0.28 -7.65 -22.57
C LEU A 45 0.97 -6.97 -23.76
N THR A 46 0.55 -7.24 -25.00
CA THR A 46 1.14 -6.58 -26.17
C THR A 46 0.80 -5.09 -26.19
N GLN A 47 -0.33 -4.71 -25.59
CA GLN A 47 -0.74 -3.32 -25.37
C GLN A 47 -0.17 -2.77 -24.06
N THR A 48 -0.12 -3.58 -22.99
CA THR A 48 0.45 -3.16 -21.70
C THR A 48 1.91 -2.72 -21.81
N VAL A 49 2.74 -3.43 -22.58
CA VAL A 49 4.18 -3.13 -22.70
C VAL A 49 4.44 -1.69 -23.19
N PRO A 50 3.97 -1.27 -24.38
CA PRO A 50 4.22 0.09 -24.87
C PRO A 50 3.55 1.15 -23.98
N MET A 51 2.39 0.87 -23.40
CA MET A 51 1.71 1.80 -22.51
C MET A 51 2.45 2.00 -21.18
N LEU A 52 3.00 0.94 -20.61
CA LEU A 52 3.83 1.00 -19.40
C LEU A 52 5.14 1.75 -19.68
N ASP A 53 5.77 1.52 -20.83
CA ASP A 53 6.99 2.23 -21.23
C ASP A 53 6.76 3.75 -21.38
N ALA A 54 5.65 4.13 -22.03
CA ALA A 54 5.23 5.52 -22.13
C ALA A 54 4.98 6.15 -20.76
N ALA A 55 4.31 5.44 -19.85
CA ALA A 55 4.07 5.90 -18.48
C ALA A 55 5.39 6.11 -17.70
N LEU A 56 6.33 5.16 -17.79
CA LEU A 56 7.63 5.25 -17.12
C LEU A 56 8.48 6.40 -17.68
N THR A 57 8.38 6.68 -18.98
CA THR A 57 9.03 7.84 -19.61
C THR A 57 8.51 9.14 -19.01
N VAL A 58 7.20 9.29 -18.89
CA VAL A 58 6.57 10.50 -18.32
C VAL A 58 6.93 10.68 -16.84
N ILE A 59 6.98 9.60 -16.07
CA ILE A 59 7.43 9.60 -14.67
C ILE A 59 8.85 10.14 -14.58
N ARG A 60 9.77 9.57 -15.36
CA ARG A 60 11.17 9.99 -15.40
C ARG A 60 11.31 11.46 -15.77
N ASP A 61 10.64 11.89 -16.84
CA ASP A 61 10.71 13.27 -17.34
C ASP A 61 10.13 14.28 -16.34
N THR A 62 9.12 13.88 -15.58
CA THR A 62 8.53 14.72 -14.52
C THR A 62 9.53 14.94 -13.39
N VAL A 63 10.18 13.87 -12.92
CA VAL A 63 11.19 13.98 -11.86
C VAL A 63 12.46 14.68 -12.35
N ALA A 64 12.88 14.46 -13.60
CA ALA A 64 14.02 15.15 -14.20
C ALA A 64 13.85 16.69 -14.23
N LYS A 65 12.59 17.17 -14.29
CA LYS A 65 12.24 18.60 -14.19
C LYS A 65 12.16 19.11 -12.74
N GLY A 66 12.41 18.24 -11.75
CA GLY A 66 12.23 18.53 -10.32
C GLY A 66 10.80 18.42 -9.83
N GLY A 67 9.91 17.78 -10.60
CA GLY A 67 8.54 17.53 -10.18
C GLY A 67 8.43 16.40 -9.17
N SER A 68 7.36 16.42 -8.38
CA SER A 68 7.08 15.42 -7.34
C SER A 68 6.00 14.43 -7.77
N ILE A 69 6.21 13.15 -7.45
CA ILE A 69 5.25 12.08 -7.72
C ILE A 69 4.58 11.67 -6.42
N LEU A 70 3.25 11.52 -6.48
CA LEU A 70 2.47 10.92 -5.39
C LEU A 70 2.02 9.52 -5.77
N PHE A 71 2.52 8.52 -5.05
CA PHE A 71 2.05 7.14 -5.17
C PHE A 71 0.78 6.93 -4.32
N VAL A 72 -0.29 6.43 -4.93
CA VAL A 72 -1.59 6.27 -4.28
C VAL A 72 -2.08 4.83 -4.42
N GLY A 73 -2.46 4.22 -3.30
CA GLY A 73 -3.16 2.94 -3.30
C GLY A 73 -3.45 2.45 -1.89
N THR A 74 -4.73 2.46 -1.53
CA THR A 74 -5.24 2.11 -0.20
C THR A 74 -5.59 0.63 -0.07
N LYS A 75 -5.60 -0.11 -1.19
CA LYS A 75 -5.85 -1.54 -1.23
C LYS A 75 -4.82 -2.28 -0.39
N ARG A 76 -5.26 -3.25 0.42
CA ARG A 76 -4.42 -3.97 1.40
C ARG A 76 -3.13 -4.54 0.79
N GLN A 77 -3.23 -5.06 -0.43
CA GLN A 77 -2.13 -5.64 -1.20
C GLN A 77 -1.13 -4.58 -1.72
N ALA A 78 -1.60 -3.34 -1.93
CA ALA A 78 -0.81 -2.22 -2.44
C ALA A 78 -0.15 -1.39 -1.33
N GLN A 79 -0.69 -1.42 -0.10
CA GLN A 79 -0.27 -0.45 0.93
C GLN A 79 1.23 -0.48 1.23
N LYS A 80 1.80 -1.68 1.36
CA LYS A 80 3.22 -1.86 1.66
C LYS A 80 4.09 -1.63 0.42
N PRO A 81 3.83 -2.26 -0.75
CA PRO A 81 4.62 -2.02 -1.96
C PRO A 81 4.72 -0.55 -2.37
N ILE A 82 3.63 0.21 -2.20
CA ILE A 82 3.62 1.65 -2.49
C ILE A 82 4.51 2.45 -1.54
N ALA A 83 4.41 2.19 -0.23
CA ALA A 83 5.25 2.87 0.76
C ALA A 83 6.73 2.55 0.53
N ASP A 84 7.06 1.25 0.40
CA ASP A 84 8.43 0.80 0.20
C ASP A 84 9.05 1.40 -1.08
N ALA A 85 8.28 1.53 -2.17
CA ALA A 85 8.77 2.08 -3.44
C ALA A 85 8.93 3.61 -3.41
N ALA A 86 7.98 4.32 -2.79
CA ALA A 86 8.07 5.76 -2.63
C ALA A 86 9.25 6.15 -1.71
N GLU A 87 9.45 5.44 -0.60
CA GLU A 87 10.60 5.65 0.28
C GLU A 87 11.94 5.40 -0.43
N LYS A 88 12.05 4.31 -1.22
CA LYS A 88 13.25 4.01 -2.02
C LYS A 88 13.56 5.09 -3.07
N SER A 89 12.55 5.74 -3.62
CA SER A 89 12.69 6.77 -4.66
C SER A 89 12.67 8.20 -4.11
N ALA A 90 12.63 8.36 -2.78
CA ALA A 90 12.47 9.64 -2.09
C ALA A 90 11.26 10.46 -2.60
N GLN A 91 10.19 9.76 -2.97
CA GLN A 91 8.90 10.33 -3.40
C GLN A 91 7.84 10.16 -2.32
N TYR A 92 6.66 10.73 -2.55
CA TYR A 92 5.58 10.77 -1.57
C TYR A 92 4.56 9.66 -1.81
N TYR A 93 3.85 9.25 -0.76
CA TYR A 93 2.83 8.22 -0.88
C TYR A 93 1.61 8.42 0.02
N MET A 94 0.49 7.83 -0.40
CA MET A 94 -0.72 7.66 0.39
C MET A 94 -1.23 6.22 0.24
N ASN A 95 -1.04 5.44 1.30
CA ASN A 95 -1.26 4.00 1.27
C ASN A 95 -2.37 3.49 2.21
N HIS A 96 -2.99 4.37 3.01
CA HIS A 96 -4.00 3.94 3.98
C HIS A 96 -5.43 4.33 3.61
N ARG A 97 -5.72 5.63 3.55
CA ARG A 97 -7.03 6.15 3.14
C ARG A 97 -6.86 7.49 2.45
N TRP A 98 -7.48 7.64 1.29
CA TRP A 98 -7.62 8.96 0.66
C TRP A 98 -8.56 9.85 1.47
N LEU A 99 -8.06 11.02 1.89
CA LEU A 99 -8.89 12.03 2.54
C LEU A 99 -9.46 12.93 1.45
N GLY A 100 -10.79 12.97 1.30
CA GLY A 100 -11.41 13.88 0.34
C GLY A 100 -10.98 15.32 0.59
N GLY A 101 -10.55 16.01 -0.47
CA GLY A 101 -9.95 17.34 -0.37
C GLY A 101 -8.43 17.33 -0.26
N THR A 102 -7.75 16.18 -0.40
CA THR A 102 -6.29 16.12 -0.27
C THR A 102 -5.59 17.02 -1.27
N LEU A 103 -5.98 16.97 -2.55
CA LEU A 103 -5.35 17.81 -3.57
C LEU A 103 -6.08 19.15 -3.71
N THR A 104 -7.42 19.09 -3.72
CA THR A 104 -8.26 20.26 -3.97
C THR A 104 -8.25 21.28 -2.82
N ASN A 105 -8.15 20.82 -1.56
CA ASN A 105 -8.08 21.64 -0.36
C ASN A 105 -6.75 21.45 0.41
N TRP A 106 -5.63 21.59 -0.32
CA TRP A 106 -4.28 21.42 0.20
C TRP A 106 -3.98 22.27 1.45
N GLN A 107 -4.54 23.48 1.54
CA GLN A 107 -4.34 24.36 2.71
C GLN A 107 -4.84 23.72 4.02
N THR A 108 -5.95 22.96 3.96
CA THR A 108 -6.49 22.28 5.14
C THR A 108 -5.67 21.06 5.48
N VAL A 109 -5.25 20.29 4.48
CA VAL A 109 -4.36 19.12 4.67
C VAL A 109 -3.00 19.55 5.24
N SER A 110 -2.45 20.66 4.76
CA SER A 110 -1.21 21.25 5.28
C SER A 110 -1.32 21.59 6.77
N LYS A 111 -2.48 22.09 7.24
CA LYS A 111 -2.72 22.31 8.68
C LYS A 111 -2.75 21.01 9.46
N SER A 112 -3.34 19.94 8.90
CA SER A 112 -3.34 18.61 9.52
C SER A 112 -1.93 18.00 9.58
N ILE A 113 -1.10 18.21 8.56
CA ILE A 113 0.32 17.81 8.56
C ILE A 113 1.09 18.60 9.64
N LYS A 114 0.85 19.91 9.74
CA LYS A 114 1.48 20.74 10.78
C LYS A 114 1.10 20.27 12.19
N ARG A 115 -0.18 19.92 12.40
CA ARG A 115 -0.66 19.32 13.65
C ARG A 115 0.00 17.97 13.94
N LEU A 116 0.27 17.13 12.92
CA LEU A 116 1.01 15.88 13.11
C LEU A 116 2.44 16.17 13.59
N LYS A 117 3.14 17.12 12.98
CA LYS A 117 4.49 17.53 13.42
C LYS A 117 4.49 18.05 14.87
N GLU A 118 3.50 18.87 15.25
CA GLU A 118 3.34 19.35 16.64
C GLU A 118 3.06 18.21 17.64
N LEU A 119 2.30 17.18 17.24
CA LEU A 119 2.03 16.02 18.10
C LEU A 119 3.30 15.19 18.31
N ASP A 120 4.11 15.01 17.27
CA ASP A 120 5.38 14.29 17.35
C ASP A 120 6.36 15.01 18.28
N GLU A 121 6.47 16.34 18.16
CA GLU A 121 7.33 17.15 19.03
C GLU A 121 6.91 17.05 20.50
N LYS A 122 5.60 17.16 20.79
CA LYS A 122 5.07 17.04 22.16
C LYS A 122 5.27 15.67 22.77
N LEU A 123 5.11 14.61 21.97
CA LEU A 123 5.33 13.23 22.43
C LEU A 123 6.83 12.92 22.56
N GLY A 124 7.67 13.48 21.69
CA GLY A 124 9.13 13.35 21.75
C GLY A 124 9.74 14.07 22.96
N ALA A 125 9.18 15.22 23.35
CA ALA A 125 9.59 15.98 24.54
C ALA A 125 9.16 15.34 25.88
N GLY A 126 8.68 14.08 25.87
CA GLY A 126 8.34 13.32 27.09
C GLY A 126 6.93 13.57 27.64
N ALA A 127 6.16 14.49 27.05
CA ALA A 127 4.80 14.84 27.45
C ALA A 127 4.65 15.07 28.98
N GLU A 128 5.61 15.78 29.57
CA GLU A 128 5.62 16.09 31.00
C GLU A 128 4.39 16.92 31.39
N GLY A 129 3.79 16.60 32.54
CA GLY A 129 2.59 17.28 33.06
C GLY A 129 1.26 16.78 32.51
N MET A 130 1.25 15.77 31.63
CA MET A 130 0.01 15.17 31.12
C MET A 130 -0.45 13.95 31.92
N THR A 131 -1.76 13.76 32.02
CA THR A 131 -2.32 12.53 32.56
C THR A 131 -2.12 11.37 31.58
N LYS A 132 -2.07 10.12 32.09
CA LYS A 132 -1.97 8.91 31.24
C LYS A 132 -3.08 8.84 30.18
N LYS A 133 -4.28 9.35 30.51
CA LYS A 133 -5.43 9.36 29.60
C LYS A 133 -5.23 10.35 28.45
N GLU A 134 -4.70 11.54 28.72
CA GLU A 134 -4.41 12.55 27.71
C GLU A 134 -3.28 12.09 26.80
N ARG A 135 -2.22 11.51 27.38
CA ARG A 135 -1.10 10.94 26.60
C ARG A 135 -1.60 9.86 25.63
N LEU A 136 -2.41 8.92 26.10
CA LEU A 136 -3.02 7.89 25.26
C LEU A 136 -3.93 8.49 24.17
N GLY A 137 -4.65 9.56 24.50
CA GLY A 137 -5.47 10.31 23.54
C GLY A 137 -4.62 10.91 22.41
N MET A 138 -3.48 11.51 22.74
CA MET A 138 -2.54 12.06 21.77
C MET A 138 -1.86 10.97 20.94
N GLU A 139 -1.38 9.89 21.55
CA GLU A 139 -0.77 8.75 20.84
C GLU A 139 -1.73 8.15 19.81
N ARG A 140 -3.02 8.02 20.14
CA ARG A 140 -4.05 7.56 19.19
C ARG A 140 -4.28 8.56 18.05
N GLN A 141 -4.29 9.86 18.34
CA GLN A 141 -4.42 10.89 17.31
C GLN A 141 -3.21 10.90 16.38
N GLN A 142 -2.00 10.83 16.94
CA GLN A 142 -0.74 10.75 16.21
C GLN A 142 -0.73 9.50 15.32
N THR A 143 -1.02 8.31 15.87
CA THR A 143 -1.05 7.05 15.09
C THR A 143 -2.02 7.15 13.91
N LYS A 144 -3.22 7.71 14.12
CA LYS A 144 -4.22 7.86 13.06
C LYS A 144 -3.77 8.85 11.98
N LEU A 145 -3.17 9.97 12.37
CA LEU A 145 -2.67 10.97 11.44
C LEU A 145 -1.43 10.45 10.70
N GLN A 146 -0.49 9.81 11.39
CA GLN A 146 0.70 9.20 10.81
C GLN A 146 0.33 8.14 9.77
N ALA A 147 -0.66 7.28 10.05
CA ALA A 147 -1.12 6.28 9.09
C ALA A 147 -1.69 6.91 7.80
N SER A 148 -2.31 8.10 7.89
CA SER A 148 -2.99 8.72 6.74
C SER A 148 -2.13 9.75 6.00
N LEU A 149 -1.29 10.49 6.72
CA LEU A 149 -0.54 11.64 6.23
C LEU A 149 0.98 11.46 6.29
N GLY A 150 1.47 10.34 6.85
CA GLY A 150 2.91 10.10 7.03
C GLY A 150 3.70 10.20 5.73
N GLY A 151 3.20 9.60 4.65
CA GLY A 151 3.87 9.61 3.35
C GLY A 151 3.82 10.94 2.60
N ILE A 152 3.00 11.91 3.04
CA ILE A 152 2.96 13.28 2.49
C ILE A 152 3.42 14.34 3.50
N ARG A 153 4.01 13.91 4.63
CA ARG A 153 4.42 14.77 5.74
C ARG A 153 5.45 15.82 5.31
N GLU A 154 6.39 15.42 4.46
CA GLU A 154 7.45 16.28 3.95
C GLU A 154 7.15 16.85 2.56
N MET A 155 5.90 16.71 2.09
CA MET A 155 5.47 17.29 0.83
C MET A 155 5.22 18.79 0.99
N GLY A 156 5.96 19.62 0.25
CA GLY A 156 5.89 21.08 0.33
C GLY A 156 4.70 21.70 -0.43
N GLY A 157 4.03 20.94 -1.28
CA GLY A 157 3.01 21.43 -2.19
C GLY A 157 2.13 20.31 -2.76
N ARG A 158 1.44 20.60 -3.85
CA ARG A 158 0.70 19.57 -4.61
C ARG A 158 1.69 18.78 -5.48
N PRO A 159 1.42 17.50 -5.75
CA PRO A 159 2.22 16.72 -6.69
C PRO A 159 2.01 17.20 -8.12
N ASP A 160 3.04 16.99 -8.95
CA ASP A 160 3.00 17.27 -10.39
C ASP A 160 2.47 16.09 -11.19
N LEU A 161 2.51 14.88 -10.60
CA LEU A 161 2.00 13.65 -11.19
C LEU A 161 1.51 12.70 -10.10
N ILE A 162 0.44 11.96 -10.38
CA ILE A 162 -0.02 10.89 -9.49
C ILE A 162 0.09 9.52 -10.16
N PHE A 163 0.58 8.54 -9.41
CA PHE A 163 0.61 7.14 -9.81
C PHE A 163 -0.36 6.35 -8.93
N VAL A 164 -1.37 5.75 -9.53
CA VAL A 164 -2.52 5.14 -8.83
C VAL A 164 -2.58 3.64 -9.10
N ILE A 165 -2.79 2.85 -8.05
CA ILE A 165 -3.13 1.43 -8.15
C ILE A 165 -4.60 1.25 -7.76
N ASP A 166 -5.37 0.60 -8.63
CA ASP A 166 -6.82 0.36 -8.51
C ASP A 166 -7.65 1.66 -8.61
N VAL A 167 -8.05 1.98 -9.85
CA VAL A 167 -8.88 3.15 -10.19
C VAL A 167 -10.22 3.15 -9.46
N ASN A 168 -10.84 1.98 -9.31
CA ASN A 168 -12.14 1.86 -8.66
C ASN A 168 -12.06 2.20 -7.16
N LYS A 169 -10.93 1.90 -6.51
CA LYS A 169 -10.73 2.24 -5.10
C LYS A 169 -10.29 3.66 -4.84
N GLU A 170 -9.59 4.27 -5.78
CA GLU A 170 -9.04 5.62 -5.66
C GLU A 170 -9.74 6.64 -6.58
N ASP A 171 -11.03 6.41 -6.86
CA ASP A 171 -11.88 7.25 -7.71
C ASP A 171 -11.84 8.74 -7.29
N LEU A 172 -11.88 9.00 -5.98
CA LEU A 172 -11.78 10.34 -5.41
C LEU A 172 -10.43 11.01 -5.70
N ALA A 173 -9.33 10.25 -5.66
CA ALA A 173 -8.00 10.79 -5.94
C ALA A 173 -7.89 11.23 -7.40
N ILE A 174 -8.40 10.39 -8.30
CA ILE A 174 -8.41 10.63 -9.75
C ILE A 174 -9.32 11.82 -10.08
N ALA A 175 -10.52 11.88 -9.49
CA ALA A 175 -11.44 12.99 -9.69
C ALA A 175 -10.87 14.34 -9.22
N GLU A 176 -10.16 14.34 -8.09
CA GLU A 176 -9.49 15.54 -7.58
C GLU A 176 -8.30 15.96 -8.48
N ALA A 177 -7.49 15.01 -8.93
CA ALA A 177 -6.37 15.27 -9.83
C ALA A 177 -6.83 15.84 -11.16
N LYS A 178 -7.85 15.22 -11.78
CA LYS A 178 -8.48 15.70 -13.01
C LYS A 178 -9.01 17.12 -12.88
N LYS A 179 -9.66 17.44 -11.76
CA LYS A 179 -10.17 18.80 -11.50
C LYS A 179 -9.07 19.86 -11.45
N LEU A 180 -7.87 19.47 -11.03
CA LEU A 180 -6.71 20.35 -10.94
C LEU A 180 -5.81 20.31 -12.18
N GLY A 181 -6.08 19.39 -13.12
CA GLY A 181 -5.24 19.17 -14.29
C GLY A 181 -3.90 18.48 -13.97
N ILE A 182 -3.83 17.73 -12.87
CA ILE A 182 -2.66 16.93 -12.52
C ILE A 182 -2.73 15.62 -13.33
N PRO A 183 -1.70 15.26 -14.12
CA PRO A 183 -1.69 14.05 -14.91
C PRO A 183 -1.77 12.79 -14.04
N VAL A 184 -2.60 11.84 -14.47
CA VAL A 184 -2.86 10.59 -13.78
C VAL A 184 -2.30 9.41 -14.57
N ILE A 185 -1.41 8.65 -13.93
CA ILE A 185 -0.97 7.34 -14.40
C ILE A 185 -1.62 6.30 -13.50
N ALA A 186 -2.31 5.31 -14.08
CA ALA A 186 -2.97 4.30 -13.28
C ALA A 186 -2.86 2.89 -13.86
N VAL A 187 -2.76 1.91 -12.96
CA VAL A 187 -2.97 0.50 -13.30
C VAL A 187 -4.47 0.23 -13.34
N VAL A 188 -4.95 -0.21 -14.50
CA VAL A 188 -6.37 -0.41 -14.76
C VAL A 188 -6.63 -1.89 -15.05
N ASP A 189 -7.37 -2.55 -14.15
CA ASP A 189 -7.85 -3.91 -14.35
C ASP A 189 -9.17 -3.88 -15.15
N SER A 190 -9.56 -5.03 -15.70
CA SER A 190 -10.79 -5.34 -16.44
C SER A 190 -12.11 -4.84 -15.83
N ASN A 191 -12.19 -4.58 -14.52
CA ASN A 191 -13.39 -4.06 -13.84
C ASN A 191 -13.40 -2.53 -13.69
N CYS A 192 -12.29 -1.86 -13.97
CA CYS A 192 -12.13 -0.42 -13.80
C CYS A 192 -12.47 0.31 -15.11
N PRO A 193 -13.07 1.52 -15.06
CA PRO A 193 -13.16 2.36 -16.24
C PRO A 193 -11.75 2.88 -16.60
N PRO A 194 -11.35 2.85 -17.89
CA PRO A 194 -10.12 3.50 -18.34
C PRO A 194 -10.24 5.05 -18.37
N ASP A 195 -11.41 5.57 -18.03
CA ASP A 195 -11.72 6.99 -18.12
C ASP A 195 -11.02 7.77 -17.03
N ASP A 196 -10.70 9.03 -17.32
CA ASP A 196 -10.10 9.97 -16.38
C ASP A 196 -8.65 9.65 -15.99
N VAL A 197 -8.05 8.65 -16.66
CA VAL A 197 -6.63 8.32 -16.58
C VAL A 197 -5.94 8.78 -17.87
N ASP A 198 -4.87 9.57 -17.75
CA ASP A 198 -4.13 10.09 -18.89
C ASP A 198 -3.18 9.05 -19.49
N TYR A 199 -2.53 8.27 -18.62
CA TYR A 199 -1.64 7.18 -19.01
C TYR A 199 -2.11 5.86 -18.37
N ILE A 200 -2.84 5.09 -19.17
CA ILE A 200 -3.44 3.82 -18.77
C ILE A 200 -2.38 2.72 -18.83
N ILE A 201 -2.27 1.92 -17.77
CA ILE A 201 -1.47 0.69 -17.75
C ILE A 201 -2.45 -0.48 -17.56
N PRO A 202 -2.88 -1.16 -18.63
CA PRO A 202 -3.77 -2.32 -18.50
C PRO A 202 -3.05 -3.44 -17.75
N GLY A 203 -3.53 -3.80 -16.56
CA GLY A 203 -2.85 -4.81 -15.76
C GLY A 203 -3.58 -5.19 -14.48
N ASN A 204 -3.10 -6.27 -13.86
CA ASN A 204 -3.60 -6.78 -12.59
C ASN A 204 -3.30 -5.83 -11.42
N ASP A 205 -4.30 -5.45 -10.65
CA ASP A 205 -4.17 -4.60 -9.45
C ASP A 205 -4.42 -5.35 -8.12
N ASP A 206 -4.68 -6.67 -8.16
CA ASP A 206 -4.99 -7.51 -7.01
C ASP A 206 -3.77 -8.29 -6.51
N ALA A 207 -2.91 -8.74 -7.43
CA ALA A 207 -1.77 -9.58 -7.08
C ALA A 207 -0.63 -8.73 -6.51
N SER A 208 -0.24 -9.00 -5.26
CA SER A 208 0.91 -8.31 -4.63
C SER A 208 2.20 -8.39 -5.45
N ARG A 209 2.42 -9.48 -6.20
CA ARG A 209 3.59 -9.61 -7.10
C ARG A 209 3.53 -8.63 -8.28
N ALA A 210 2.37 -8.47 -8.91
CA ALA A 210 2.18 -7.51 -10.00
C ALA A 210 2.31 -6.06 -9.48
N ILE A 211 1.65 -5.75 -8.36
CA ILE A 211 1.72 -4.43 -7.72
C ILE A 211 3.17 -4.06 -7.38
N THR A 212 3.90 -4.97 -6.73
CA THR A 212 5.32 -4.74 -6.39
C THR A 212 6.16 -4.51 -7.64
N PHE A 213 5.89 -5.27 -8.71
CA PHE A 213 6.60 -5.11 -9.98
C PHE A 213 6.39 -3.73 -10.60
N TYR A 214 5.16 -3.20 -10.64
CA TYR A 214 4.95 -1.82 -11.13
C TYR A 214 5.63 -0.80 -10.22
N CYS A 215 5.44 -0.92 -8.90
CA CYS A 215 6.04 -0.01 -7.92
C CYS A 215 7.57 0.05 -8.05
N ASP A 216 8.23 -1.10 -8.22
CA ASP A 216 9.68 -1.17 -8.39
C ASP A 216 10.14 -0.53 -9.70
N LEU A 217 9.41 -0.71 -10.81
CA LEU A 217 9.72 -0.05 -12.08
C LEU A 217 9.55 1.47 -12.00
N VAL A 218 8.44 1.94 -11.41
CA VAL A 218 8.16 3.37 -11.23
C VAL A 218 9.21 4.01 -10.31
N ALA A 219 9.59 3.35 -9.22
CA ALA A 219 10.65 3.83 -8.32
C ALA A 219 11.99 3.95 -9.03
N ARG A 220 12.37 2.97 -9.86
CA ARG A 220 13.60 3.04 -10.67
C ARG A 220 13.57 4.16 -11.70
N ALA A 221 12.43 4.37 -12.36
CA ALA A 221 12.25 5.47 -13.31
C ALA A 221 12.34 6.84 -12.62
N ALA A 222 11.76 6.98 -11.43
CA ALA A 222 11.87 8.18 -10.61
C ALA A 222 13.30 8.45 -10.16
N LEU A 223 14.04 7.41 -9.73
CA LEU A 223 15.46 7.55 -9.37
C LEU A 223 16.32 7.96 -10.57
N ASP A 224 16.12 7.37 -11.74
CA ASP A 224 16.84 7.80 -12.96
C ASP A 224 16.52 9.26 -13.30
N GLY A 225 15.24 9.68 -13.19
CA GLY A 225 14.86 11.08 -13.33
C GLY A 225 15.57 12.00 -12.34
N MET A 226 15.69 11.60 -11.08
CA MET A 226 16.38 12.37 -10.04
C MET A 226 17.89 12.49 -10.33
N THR A 227 18.53 11.41 -10.79
CA THR A 227 19.95 11.47 -11.18
C THR A 227 20.16 12.38 -12.39
N ALA A 228 19.24 12.37 -13.37
CA ALA A 228 19.27 13.28 -14.50
C ALA A 228 19.08 14.75 -14.08
N GLN A 229 18.19 15.00 -13.10
CA GLN A 229 18.00 16.32 -12.51
C GLN A 229 19.29 16.84 -11.85
N LEU A 230 19.96 16.01 -11.06
CA LEU A 230 21.21 16.37 -10.38
C LEU A 230 22.35 16.63 -11.37
N GLY A 231 22.49 15.79 -12.39
CA GLY A 231 23.46 15.99 -13.46
C GLY A 231 23.20 17.29 -14.24
N ALA A 232 21.93 17.60 -14.54
CA ALA A 232 21.56 18.87 -15.19
C ALA A 232 21.79 20.10 -14.28
N ALA A 233 21.71 19.93 -12.96
CA ALA A 233 22.03 20.96 -11.98
C ALA A 233 23.55 21.12 -11.73
N GLY A 234 24.41 20.38 -12.44
CA GLY A 234 25.87 20.46 -12.32
C GLY A 234 26.44 19.71 -11.12
N VAL A 235 25.67 18.81 -10.50
CA VAL A 235 26.15 17.88 -9.48
C VAL A 235 26.58 16.61 -10.19
N ASP A 236 27.87 16.52 -10.53
CA ASP A 236 28.44 15.29 -11.10
C ASP A 236 28.68 14.27 -9.98
N LEU A 237 27.75 13.34 -9.84
CA LEU A 237 27.89 12.20 -8.93
C LEU A 237 29.04 11.25 -9.35
N GLY A 238 29.58 11.39 -10.57
CA GLY A 238 30.70 10.60 -11.09
C GLY A 238 32.08 11.05 -10.61
N GLU A 239 32.24 12.29 -10.12
CA GLU A 239 33.52 12.76 -9.55
C GLU A 239 33.69 12.41 -8.06
N LEU A 240 32.67 11.83 -7.42
CA LEU A 240 32.75 11.30 -6.05
C LEU A 240 33.18 9.82 -5.97
N GLU A 241 33.27 9.12 -7.11
CA GLU A 241 33.82 7.75 -7.18
C GLU A 241 35.35 7.70 -7.27
N ASP A 242 36.02 8.85 -7.44
CA ASP A 242 37.50 8.98 -7.42
C ASP A 242 38.01 9.72 -6.17
N ALA A 243 37.35 9.49 -5.02
CA ALA A 243 38.03 9.63 -3.73
C ALA A 243 38.80 8.32 -3.48
N PRO A 244 40.13 8.38 -3.25
CA PRO A 244 40.90 7.18 -3.03
C PRO A 244 40.31 6.43 -1.85
N VAL A 245 40.17 5.12 -2.04
CA VAL A 245 39.85 4.13 -1.01
C VAL A 245 40.79 4.39 0.18
N GLU A 246 40.31 5.13 1.19
CA GLU A 246 41.03 5.32 2.43
C GLU A 246 41.02 3.99 3.17
N GLU A 247 42.14 3.27 3.02
CA GLU A 247 42.63 2.21 3.91
C GLU A 247 42.73 2.63 5.39
N ALA A 248 42.30 3.85 5.78
CA ALA A 248 42.41 4.40 7.12
C ALA A 248 41.37 3.86 8.13
N VAL A 249 40.24 3.27 7.68
CA VAL A 249 39.21 2.77 8.61
C VAL A 249 39.48 1.33 9.10
N VAL A 250 40.51 0.67 8.57
CA VAL A 250 40.88 -0.70 8.95
C VAL A 250 41.94 -0.73 10.07
N GLU A 251 42.74 0.33 10.25
CA GLU A 251 43.74 0.40 11.31
C GLU A 251 43.17 0.83 12.68
N GLU A 252 42.14 1.68 12.74
CA GLU A 252 41.55 2.09 14.02
C GLU A 252 40.64 1.02 14.65
N ALA A 253 40.09 0.08 13.88
CA ALA A 253 39.23 -0.99 14.41
C ALA A 253 40.00 -2.21 14.97
N VAL A 254 41.30 -2.35 14.66
CA VAL A 254 42.13 -3.48 15.10
C VAL A 254 42.99 -3.13 16.33
N ALA A 255 43.22 -1.83 16.60
CA ALA A 255 44.00 -1.37 17.75
C ALA A 255 43.23 -1.39 19.09
N GLU A 256 41.90 -1.42 19.09
CA GLU A 256 41.10 -1.32 20.33
C GLU A 256 40.64 -2.67 20.93
N THR A 257 41.07 -3.83 20.38
CA THR A 257 40.61 -5.16 20.84
C THR A 257 41.69 -6.11 21.36
N VAL A 258 42.92 -5.65 21.60
CA VAL A 258 44.02 -6.50 22.11
C VAL A 258 44.76 -5.87 23.30
N GLU A 259 44.10 -5.77 24.44
CA GLU A 259 44.64 -5.70 25.82
C GLU A 259 43.39 -5.70 26.72
N GLU A 260 43.06 -6.67 27.58
CA GLU A 260 43.87 -7.33 28.60
C GLU A 260 43.04 -8.51 29.19
N LYS A 261 43.60 -9.73 29.18
CA LYS A 261 43.29 -10.77 30.18
C LYS A 261 44.42 -11.79 30.24
N PRO A 262 44.96 -12.09 31.43
CA PRO A 262 45.55 -13.40 31.69
C PRO A 262 44.87 -14.15 32.85
N ALA A 263 44.74 -15.47 32.63
CA ALA A 263 45.04 -16.64 33.48
C ALA A 263 44.35 -16.77 34.87
N ALA A 264 43.62 -17.82 35.27
CA ALA A 264 43.75 -19.30 35.23
C ALA A 264 44.56 -19.91 36.39
N GLU A 265 43.85 -20.53 37.37
CA GLU A 265 44.14 -21.74 38.20
C GLU A 265 43.07 -21.80 39.33
N GLU A 266 42.53 -22.90 39.88
CA GLU A 266 42.71 -24.36 39.79
C GLU A 266 41.44 -25.02 40.45
N ALA A 267 41.16 -26.30 40.20
CA ALA A 267 39.98 -27.07 40.68
C ALA A 267 40.33 -27.91 41.97
N PRO A 268 39.62 -28.98 42.44
CA PRO A 268 38.29 -29.56 42.13
C PRO A 268 37.48 -30.23 43.32
N LYS A 269 36.23 -30.67 42.99
CA LYS A 269 35.46 -31.89 43.42
C LYS A 269 34.86 -32.06 44.84
N GLU A 270 33.54 -32.37 44.89
CA GLU A 270 32.99 -33.63 45.47
C GLU A 270 31.59 -33.98 44.93
N GLU A 271 31.26 -35.28 44.93
CA GLU A 271 30.15 -36.00 44.28
C GLU A 271 28.83 -36.05 45.08
N ALA A 272 27.68 -36.33 44.43
CA ALA A 272 26.84 -37.53 44.70
C ALA A 272 25.45 -37.56 43.98
N LYS A 273 25.33 -38.55 43.08
CA LYS A 273 24.21 -39.52 42.84
C LYS A 273 22.72 -39.08 42.88
N ALA A 274 21.99 -39.34 41.79
CA ALA A 274 21.20 -40.58 41.57
C ALA A 274 20.18 -40.47 40.40
N LYS A 275 20.05 -41.55 39.62
CA LYS A 275 19.00 -41.89 38.62
C LYS A 275 18.16 -43.05 39.21
N PRO A 276 16.90 -43.37 38.81
CA PRO A 276 16.59 -43.80 37.42
C PRO A 276 15.15 -43.61 36.85
N LYS A 277 15.08 -43.68 35.50
CA LYS A 277 14.11 -44.31 34.55
C LYS A 277 12.61 -44.43 34.96
N ALA A 278 11.60 -44.22 34.10
CA ALA A 278 11.42 -44.79 32.75
C ALA A 278 10.26 -44.15 31.93
N LYS A 279 10.49 -44.08 30.61
CA LYS A 279 9.62 -44.23 29.41
C LYS A 279 8.07 -44.22 29.56
N ALA A 280 7.40 -43.37 28.79
CA ALA A 280 6.52 -43.75 27.65
C ALA A 280 6.00 -42.49 26.92
N LYS A 281 5.85 -42.60 25.58
CA LYS A 281 5.57 -41.53 24.59
C LYS A 281 4.06 -41.55 24.19
N PRO A 282 3.58 -40.76 23.21
CA PRO A 282 2.58 -39.71 23.35
C PRO A 282 1.19 -40.04 22.76
N ALA A 283 0.18 -39.19 22.98
CA ALA A 283 -1.01 -39.13 22.14
C ALA A 283 -1.53 -37.68 22.04
N LYS A 284 -1.82 -37.25 20.80
CA LYS A 284 -2.47 -36.00 20.40
C LYS A 284 -3.99 -36.21 20.28
N ALA A 285 -4.72 -35.10 20.44
CA ALA A 285 -6.07 -34.79 19.91
C ALA A 285 -7.23 -35.64 20.49
N ASP A 286 -8.43 -35.14 20.79
CA ASP A 286 -9.25 -34.13 20.10
C ASP A 286 -10.35 -33.58 21.03
N ASP A 287 -10.95 -32.46 20.58
CA ASP A 287 -12.33 -32.00 20.81
C ASP A 287 -12.84 -31.61 22.22
N ALA A 288 -12.79 -30.31 22.50
CA ALA A 288 -13.66 -29.65 23.48
C ALA A 288 -14.85 -28.98 22.79
N LYS A 289 -15.95 -29.73 22.66
CA LYS A 289 -17.25 -29.25 22.16
C LYS A 289 -18.02 -28.53 23.28
N ALA A 290 -18.15 -27.21 23.16
CA ALA A 290 -18.97 -26.38 24.03
C ALA A 290 -20.46 -26.66 23.83
N LYS A 291 -21.17 -26.95 24.94
CA LYS A 291 -22.61 -27.19 25.00
C LYS A 291 -23.38 -25.86 24.93
N THR A 292 -24.09 -25.62 23.83
CA THR A 292 -25.21 -24.69 23.75
C THR A 292 -26.52 -25.41 24.07
N LYS A 293 -27.32 -24.77 24.91
CA LYS A 293 -28.62 -25.18 25.46
C LYS A 293 -29.73 -24.86 24.43
N PRO A 294 -30.61 -25.79 24.03
CA PRO A 294 -31.86 -25.43 23.39
C PRO A 294 -33.02 -25.50 24.40
N LYS A 295 -33.83 -24.44 24.45
CA LYS A 295 -35.12 -24.42 25.14
C LYS A 295 -36.20 -24.63 24.07
N ALA A 296 -37.04 -25.64 24.26
CA ALA A 296 -38.23 -25.94 23.47
C ALA A 296 -39.48 -25.64 24.30
N GLU A 297 -40.46 -24.97 23.67
CA GLU A 297 -41.91 -25.07 23.91
C GLU A 297 -42.56 -24.34 22.69
N ALA A 298 -43.01 -25.03 21.63
CA ALA A 298 -44.27 -25.77 21.44
C ALA A 298 -45.50 -24.86 21.63
N ALA A 299 -46.14 -24.41 20.53
CA ALA A 299 -47.33 -25.01 19.87
C ALA A 299 -48.65 -24.45 20.46
N LYS A 300 -49.76 -24.16 19.75
CA LYS A 300 -50.28 -24.61 18.45
C LYS A 300 -51.58 -23.81 18.12
N ALA A 301 -51.92 -23.75 16.81
CA ALA A 301 -53.26 -23.91 16.19
C ALA A 301 -54.37 -22.85 16.48
N GLU A 302 -55.36 -22.54 15.63
CA GLU A 302 -55.81 -22.99 14.29
C GLU A 302 -56.96 -22.04 13.83
N GLU A 303 -57.17 -21.94 12.50
CA GLU A 303 -58.49 -21.80 11.79
C GLU A 303 -59.40 -20.56 12.04
N THR A 304 -60.25 -20.05 11.14
CA THR A 304 -60.77 -20.47 9.81
C THR A 304 -61.46 -19.27 9.09
N LYS A 305 -61.42 -19.31 7.74
CA LYS A 305 -62.46 -19.02 6.70
C LYS A 305 -63.35 -17.76 6.63
N ALA A 306 -63.47 -17.34 5.36
CA ALA A 306 -64.66 -16.94 4.56
C ALA A 306 -65.31 -15.58 4.89
N GLU A 307 -65.29 -14.60 3.98
CA GLU A 307 -66.05 -14.52 2.71
C GLU A 307 -67.55 -14.31 2.97
N ASP A 308 -68.02 -13.07 2.83
CA ASP A 308 -69.32 -12.81 2.22
C ASP A 308 -69.45 -11.37 1.68
N ALA A 309 -70.30 -11.24 0.68
CA ALA A 309 -70.29 -10.23 -0.36
C ALA A 309 -71.38 -9.14 -0.22
N LYS A 310 -71.24 -8.09 -1.06
CA LYS A 310 -72.31 -7.25 -1.67
C LYS A 310 -73.16 -6.37 -0.71
N ALA A 311 -73.74 -5.24 -1.09
CA ALA A 311 -73.88 -4.45 -2.31
C ALA A 311 -74.48 -3.08 -1.93
N GLU A 312 -74.36 -2.10 -2.85
CA GLU A 312 -75.22 -0.89 -3.04
C GLU A 312 -75.27 0.12 -1.87
N GLU A 313 -75.33 1.43 -2.08
CA GLU A 313 -76.15 2.16 -3.05
C GLU A 313 -75.61 3.61 -3.20
N THR A 314 -75.62 4.13 -4.41
CA THR A 314 -75.55 5.57 -4.75
C THR A 314 -76.66 6.37 -4.05
N PRO A 315 -76.50 7.69 -3.93
CA PRO A 315 -77.66 8.57 -4.08
C PRO A 315 -77.44 9.64 -5.14
N ALA A 316 -78.40 9.75 -6.05
CA ALA A 316 -78.61 10.91 -6.90
C ALA A 316 -79.67 11.83 -6.26
N LYS A 317 -79.23 13.04 -5.91
CA LYS A 317 -79.95 14.33 -5.94
C LYS A 317 -81.39 14.42 -5.36
N ALA A 318 -81.49 14.98 -4.14
CA ALA A 318 -82.37 16.08 -3.71
C ALA A 318 -82.29 16.20 -2.18
#